data_AF-A0A7C9PUH9-F1
#
_entry.id   AF-A0A7C9PUH9-F1
#
_cell.length_a   1.000
_cell.length_b   1.000
_cell.length_c   1.000
_cell.angle_alpha   90.00
_cell.angle_beta   90.00
_cell.angle_gamma   90.00
#
_symmetry.space_group_name_H-M   'P 1'
#
loop_
_entity.id
_entity.type
_entity.pdbx_description
1 polymer ?
#
loop_
_entity_poly.entity_id
_entity_poly.type
_entity_poly.pdbx_seq_one_letter_code
_entity_poly.pdbx_strand_id
1 'polypeptide(L)' 'MNPQNLNLPLSHLETDPEYNSQFHRSLSRQELVVLGWLASHPKGRTYHDLMRECNMTVEESHTIIFDLIQVGVLRRR' A
#
# COMPACT_ATOMS: atom_id res chain seq x y z
N MET A 1 14.49 -8.04 -2.66
CA MET A 1 13.20 -8.49 -2.08
C MET A 1 13.09 -10.00 -2.29
N ASN A 2 12.62 -10.78 -1.31
CA ASN A 2 12.46 -12.23 -1.46
C ASN A 2 11.20 -12.53 -2.30
N PRO A 3 11.27 -13.30 -3.41
CA PRO A 3 10.12 -13.63 -4.25
C PRO A 3 8.93 -14.23 -3.48
N GLN A 4 9.16 -14.90 -2.35
CA GLN A 4 8.11 -15.43 -1.49
C GLN A 4 7.22 -14.35 -0.87
N ASN A 5 7.72 -13.12 -0.73
CA ASN A 5 6.97 -12.01 -0.15
C ASN A 5 5.86 -11.49 -1.07
N LEU A 6 5.92 -11.82 -2.37
CA LEU A 6 4.92 -11.36 -3.35
C LEU A 6 3.55 -11.98 -3.13
N ASN A 7 3.50 -13.19 -2.56
CA ASN A 7 2.28 -13.92 -2.27
C ASN A 7 1.78 -13.68 -0.83
N LEU A 8 2.47 -12.85 -0.04
CA LEU A 8 2.01 -12.53 1.31
C LEU A 8 0.76 -11.65 1.24
N PRO A 9 -0.30 -11.97 2.01
CA PRO A 9 -1.50 -11.16 2.04
C PRO A 9 -1.20 -9.75 2.57
N LEU A 10 -1.65 -8.73 1.86
CA LEU A 10 -1.69 -7.32 2.27
C LEU A 10 -2.83 -7.02 3.25
N SER A 11 -3.60 -8.03 3.66
CA SER A 11 -4.70 -7.87 4.63
C SER A 11 -4.26 -7.46 6.04
N HIS A 12 -2.95 -7.45 6.30
CA HIS A 12 -2.37 -6.92 7.52
C HIS A 12 -2.17 -5.39 7.48
N LEU A 13 -2.38 -4.75 6.32
CA LEU A 13 -2.31 -3.30 6.17
C LEU A 13 -3.72 -2.71 6.20
N GLU A 14 -3.86 -1.62 6.94
CA GLU A 14 -5.07 -0.81 6.97
C GLU A 14 -4.70 0.67 6.94
N THR A 15 -5.61 1.51 6.44
CA THR A 15 -5.48 2.97 6.54
C THR A 15 -5.56 3.39 8.00
N ASP A 16 -4.63 4.23 8.45
CA ASP A 16 -4.66 4.73 9.83
C ASP A 16 -5.81 5.74 10.00
N PRO A 17 -6.83 5.46 10.83
CA PRO A 17 -7.92 6.40 11.10
C PRO A 17 -7.44 7.67 11.81
N GLU A 18 -6.28 7.63 12.45
CA GLU A 18 -5.66 8.79 13.11
C GLU A 18 -4.73 9.56 12.17
N TYR A 19 -4.60 9.17 10.89
CA TYR A 19 -3.87 9.93 9.89
C TYR A 19 -4.52 11.31 9.73
N ASN A 20 -3.98 12.27 10.48
CA ASN A 20 -4.38 13.65 10.45
C ASN A 20 -3.60 14.34 9.33
N SER A 21 -4.29 15.05 8.45
CA SER A 21 -3.72 15.76 7.28
C SER A 21 -2.71 16.87 7.62
N GLN A 22 -2.24 16.93 8.87
CA GLN A 22 -1.20 17.81 9.36
C GLN A 22 0.21 17.40 8.88
N PHE A 23 0.38 16.19 8.32
CA PHE A 23 1.62 15.83 7.62
C PHE A 23 1.65 16.44 6.21
N HIS A 24 2.50 17.46 6.06
CA HIS A 24 2.70 18.38 4.93
C HIS A 24 3.17 17.77 3.58
N ARG A 25 2.96 16.47 3.31
CA ARG A 25 3.34 15.87 2.01
C ARG A 25 2.09 15.51 1.22
N SER A 26 1.97 16.12 0.04
CA SER A 26 1.02 15.68 -0.97
C SER A 26 1.34 14.25 -1.40
N LEU A 27 0.34 13.37 -1.36
CA LEU A 27 0.44 12.04 -1.94
C LEU A 27 0.51 12.14 -3.47
N SER A 28 1.42 11.39 -4.06
CA SER A 28 1.50 11.16 -5.49
C SER A 28 0.25 10.45 -6.01
N ARG A 29 0.03 10.56 -7.32
CA ARG A 29 -1.06 9.85 -8.00
C ARG A 29 -0.98 8.35 -7.76
N GLN A 30 0.21 7.78 -7.77
CA GLN A 30 0.44 6.35 -7.58
C GLN A 30 0.11 5.92 -6.15
N GLU A 31 0.53 6.68 -5.13
CA GLU A 31 0.14 6.44 -3.73
C GLU A 31 -1.39 6.45 -3.56
N LEU A 32 -2.08 7.42 -4.16
CA LEU A 32 -3.55 7.48 -4.14
C LEU A 32 -4.21 6.28 -4.83
N VAL A 33 -3.65 5.80 -5.95
CA VAL A 33 -4.13 4.60 -6.64
C VAL A 33 -3.98 3.37 -5.73
N VAL A 34 -2.83 3.20 -5.08
CA VAL A 34 -2.59 2.08 -4.15
C VAL A 34 -3.56 2.14 -2.98
N LEU A 35 -3.79 3.31 -2.39
CA LEU A 35 -4.74 3.48 -1.29
C LEU A 35 -6.17 3.16 -1.70
N GLY A 36 -6.62 3.66 -2.86
CA GLY A 36 -7.94 3.34 -3.39
C GLY A 36 -8.11 1.85 -3.70
N TRP A 37 -7.05 1.21 -4.21
CA TRP A 37 -7.05 -0.22 -4.44
C TRP A 37 -7.12 -1.02 -3.12
N LEU A 38 -6.36 -0.64 -2.10
CA LEU A 38 -6.42 -1.27 -0.77
C LEU A 38 -7.81 -1.11 -0.13
N ALA A 39 -8.39 0.10 -0.20
CA ALA A 39 -9.71 0.37 0.37
C ALA A 39 -10.85 -0.39 -0.33
N SER A 40 -10.72 -0.69 -1.63
CA SER A 40 -11.72 -1.43 -2.40
C SER A 40 -11.63 -2.96 -2.26
N HIS A 41 -10.57 -3.48 -1.63
CA HIS A 41 -10.33 -4.92 -1.52
C HIS A 41 -10.18 -5.38 -0.06
N PRO A 42 -11.28 -5.74 0.62
CA PRO A 42 -11.27 -5.92 2.07
C PRO A 42 -10.47 -7.13 2.58
N LYS A 43 -10.18 -8.18 1.79
CA LYS A 43 -9.43 -9.38 2.26
C LYS A 43 -8.67 -10.13 1.16
N GLY A 44 -7.53 -10.73 1.53
CA GLY A 44 -6.88 -11.83 0.81
C GLY A 44 -6.00 -11.46 -0.40
N ARG A 45 -5.80 -10.17 -0.67
CA ARG A 45 -4.95 -9.71 -1.77
C ARG A 45 -3.49 -9.71 -1.41
N THR A 46 -2.63 -9.86 -2.40
CA THR A 46 -1.17 -9.96 -2.25
C THR A 46 -0.45 -8.82 -2.96
N TYR A 47 0.87 -8.67 -2.75
CA TYR A 47 1.69 -7.76 -3.53
C TYR A 47 1.62 -8.07 -5.03
N HIS A 48 1.52 -9.34 -5.41
CA HIS A 48 1.36 -9.75 -6.80
C HIS A 48 0.07 -9.21 -7.43
N ASP A 49 -1.05 -9.23 -6.68
CA ASP A 49 -2.31 -8.66 -7.17
C ASP A 49 -2.20 -7.15 -7.38
N LEU A 50 -1.57 -6.45 -6.42
CA LEU A 50 -1.31 -5.01 -6.50
C LEU A 50 -0.50 -4.66 -7.76
N MET A 51 0.60 -5.37 -7.99
CA MET A 51 1.44 -5.17 -9.17
C MET A 51 0.67 -5.36 -10.46
N ARG A 52 -0.09 -6.46 -10.55
CA ARG A 52 -0.84 -6.80 -11.76
C ARG A 52 -1.95 -5.78 -12.05
N GLU A 53 -2.66 -5.33 -11.04
CA GLU A 53 -3.87 -4.52 -11.21
C GLU A 53 -3.61 -3.02 -11.22
N CYS A 54 -2.56 -2.57 -10.53
CA CYS A 54 -2.09 -1.20 -10.61
C CYS A 54 -1.01 -1.02 -11.70
N ASN A 55 -0.66 -2.08 -12.44
CA ASN A 55 0.39 -2.10 -13.46
C ASN A 55 1.71 -1.51 -12.94
N MET A 56 2.19 -2.07 -11.83
CA MET A 56 3.39 -1.60 -11.12
C MET A 56 4.43 -2.71 -11.02
N THR A 57 5.69 -2.32 -10.98
CA THR A 57 6.79 -3.24 -10.68
C THR A 57 6.80 -3.65 -9.20
N VAL A 58 7.57 -4.69 -8.89
CA VAL A 58 7.84 -5.11 -7.49
C VAL A 58 8.44 -3.96 -6.68
N GLU A 59 9.37 -3.23 -7.28
CA GLU A 59 10.10 -2.15 -6.60
C GLU A 59 9.20 -0.95 -6.32
N GLU A 60 8.38 -0.54 -7.29
CA GLU A 60 7.43 0.57 -7.12
C GLU A 60 6.37 0.24 -6.06
N SER A 61 5.77 -0.95 -6.14
CA SER A 61 4.74 -1.38 -5.17
C SER A 61 5.30 -1.46 -3.76
N HIS A 62 6.52 -1.96 -3.60
CA HIS A 62 7.18 -2.00 -2.30
C HIS A 62 7.53 -0.61 -1.76
N THR A 63 8.11 0.24 -2.61
CA THR A 63 8.47 1.62 -2.25
C THR A 63 7.24 2.40 -1.78
N ILE A 64 6.14 2.33 -2.52
CA ILE A 64 4.90 3.05 -2.16
C ILE A 64 4.31 2.53 -0.85
N ILE A 65 4.19 1.22 -0.68
CA ILE A 65 3.65 0.67 0.57
C ILE A 65 4.54 1.05 1.75
N PHE A 66 5.86 1.01 1.58
CA PHE A 66 6.80 1.41 2.61
C PHE A 66 6.68 2.89 2.95
N ASP A 67 6.66 3.77 1.94
CA ASP A 67 6.48 5.22 2.11
C ASP A 67 5.18 5.54 2.85
N LEU A 68 4.07 4.93 2.44
CA LEU A 68 2.76 5.11 3.08
C LEU A 68 2.75 4.65 4.54
N ILE A 69 3.52 3.62 4.90
CA ILE A 69 3.71 3.22 6.30
C ILE A 69 4.57 4.25 7.05
N GLN A 70 5.68 4.70 6.44
CA GLN A 70 6.59 5.67 7.07
C GLN A 70 5.90 7.01 7.37
N VAL A 71 5.01 7.46 6.48
CA VAL A 71 4.25 8.71 6.67
C VAL A 71 2.98 8.51 7.51
N GLY A 72 2.75 7.31 8.04
CA GLY A 72 1.62 7.01 8.92
C GLY A 72 0.26 6.98 8.24
N VAL A 73 0.21 6.84 6.91
CA VAL A 73 -1.06 6.67 6.17
C VAL A 73 -1.56 5.22 6.28
N LEU A 74 -0.63 4.26 6.19
CA LEU A 74 -0.90 2.85 6.40
C LEU A 74 -0.29 2.39 7.72
N ARG A 75 -0.98 1.51 8.44
CA ARG A 75 -0.44 0.83 9.62
C ARG A 75 -0.59 -0.68 9.50
N ARG A 76 0.24 -1.41 10.25
CA ARG A 76 0.15 -2.87 10.37
C ARG A 76 -0.81 -3.21 11.50
N ARG A 77 -1.77 -4.09 11.23
CA ARG A 77 -2.71 -4.64 12.22
C ARG A 77 -2.10 -5.79 13.02
#